data_AF-A0A497MRF8-F1
#
_entry.id   AF-A0A497MRF8-F1
#
_cell.length_a   1.000
_cell.length_b   1.000
_cell.length_c   1.000
_cell.angle_alpha   90.00
_cell.angle_beta   90.00
_cell.angle_gamma   90.00
#
_symmetry.space_group_name_H-M   'P 1'
#
loop_
_entity.id
_entity.type
_entity.pdbx_description
1 polymer ?
#
loop_
_entity_poly.entity_id
_entity_poly.type
_entity_poly.pdbx_seq_one_letter_code
_entity_poly.pdbx_strand_id
1 'polypeptide(L)' 'VKARGNPGGATSLYQLVEVFWQLRGEAGRNQLPKAEVGLAQSLGGLYSFATVTILRRV' A
#
# COMPACT_ATOMS: atom_id res chain seq x y z
N VAL A 1 3.87 -12.05 -10.74
CA VAL A 1 4.07 -12.98 -9.59
C VAL A 1 3.52 -12.32 -8.34
N LYS A 2 3.00 -13.07 -7.35
CA LYS A 2 2.79 -12.58 -5.96
C LYS A 2 4.17 -12.38 -5.30
N ALA A 3 4.96 -11.46 -5.82
CA ALA A 3 6.40 -11.38 -5.60
C ALA A 3 6.79 -10.93 -4.18
N ARG A 4 5.85 -10.31 -3.45
CA ARG A 4 6.08 -9.74 -2.12
C ARG A 4 5.53 -10.60 -0.97
N GLY A 5 4.91 -11.75 -1.28
CA GLY A 5 4.26 -12.62 -0.30
C GLY A 5 2.86 -12.16 0.13
N ASN A 6 2.19 -12.98 0.94
CA ASN A 6 0.90 -12.66 1.56
C ASN A 6 0.81 -13.18 3.01
N PRO A 7 1.64 -12.67 3.94
CA PRO A 7 1.58 -13.03 5.35
C PRO A 7 0.38 -12.36 6.06
N GLY A 8 -0.84 -12.73 5.67
CA GLY A 8 -2.08 -12.31 6.34
C GLY A 8 -2.15 -10.81 6.64
N GLY A 9 -2.37 -10.44 7.90
CA GLY A 9 -2.48 -9.03 8.32
C GLY A 9 -1.25 -8.18 8.05
N ALA A 10 -0.05 -8.77 7.94
CA ALA A 10 1.15 -8.01 7.59
C ALA A 10 1.16 -7.55 6.12
N THR A 11 0.40 -8.20 5.24
CA THR A 11 0.19 -7.74 3.85
C THR A 11 -0.44 -6.36 3.81
N SER A 12 -1.43 -6.12 4.68
CA SER A 12 -2.15 -4.84 4.76
C SER A 12 -1.25 -3.69 5.20
N LEU A 13 -0.37 -3.94 6.17
CA LEU A 13 0.63 -2.97 6.60
C LEU A 13 1.67 -2.70 5.52
N TYR A 14 2.11 -3.76 4.82
CA TYR A 14 3.04 -3.61 3.70
C TYR A 14 2.47 -2.69 2.60
N GLN A 15 1.20 -2.85 2.24
CA GLN A 15 0.54 -1.96 1.27
C GLN A 15 0.56 -0.49 1.71
N LEU A 16 0.30 -0.23 2.99
CA LEU A 16 0.31 1.13 3.54
C LEU A 16 1.73 1.74 3.52
N VAL A 17 2.74 0.96 3.89
CA VAL A 17 4.15 1.39 3.88
C VAL A 17 4.63 1.68 2.46
N GLU A 18 4.23 0.88 1.47
CA GLU A 18 4.56 1.14 0.07
C GLU A 18 3.94 2.47 -0.39
N VAL A 19 2.65 2.72 -0.10
CA VAL A 19 2.01 4.00 -0.40
C VAL A 19 2.74 5.16 0.30
N PHE A 20 3.12 5.00 1.56
CA PHE A 20 3.87 6.00 2.31
C PHE A 20 5.21 6.36 1.65
N TRP A 21 6.02 5.36 1.26
CA TRP A 21 7.28 5.61 0.57
C TRP A 21 7.08 6.26 -0.81
N GLN A 22 6.05 5.85 -1.55
CA GLN A 22 5.73 6.46 -2.85
C GLN A 22 5.41 7.95 -2.69
N LEU A 23 4.58 8.31 -1.71
CA LEU A 23 4.22 9.71 -1.43
C LEU A 23 5.40 10.54 -0.93
N ARG A 24 6.40 9.92 -0.29
CA ARG A 24 7.62 10.62 0.16
C ARG A 24 8.70 10.75 -0.90
N GLY A 25 8.60 10.02 -2.01
CA GLY A 25 9.70 9.97 -2.98
C GLY A 25 10.79 8.97 -2.61
N GLU A 26 10.51 8.03 -1.69
CA GLU A 26 11.48 7.11 -1.08
C GLU A 26 11.32 5.65 -1.58
N ALA A 27 10.48 5.38 -2.59
CA ALA A 27 10.23 4.02 -3.09
C ALA A 27 11.34 3.44 -4.01
N GLY A 28 12.50 4.10 -4.06
CA GLY A 28 13.69 3.65 -4.79
C GLY A 28 13.42 3.40 -6.28
N ARG A 29 13.77 2.21 -6.77
CA ARG A 29 13.60 1.84 -8.19
C ARG A 29 12.14 1.80 -8.66
N ASN A 30 11.17 1.68 -7.74
CA ASN A 30 9.75 1.60 -8.07
C ASN A 30 9.04 2.96 -7.93
N GLN A 31 9.77 4.05 -7.70
CA GLN A 31 9.19 5.37 -7.45
C GLN A 31 8.34 5.85 -8.63
N LEU A 32 7.10 6.22 -8.34
CA LEU A 32 6.21 6.85 -9.30
C LEU A 32 6.47 8.36 -9.40
N PRO A 33 6.37 8.95 -10.61
CA PRO A 33 6.50 10.39 -10.78
C PRO A 33 5.29 11.11 -10.18
N LYS A 34 5.55 12.19 -9.43
CA LYS A 34 4.51 13.11 -8.91
C LYS A 34 3.39 12.41 -8.10
N ALA A 35 3.74 11.45 -7.25
CA ALA A 35 2.79 10.83 -6.34
C ALA A 35 2.31 11.83 -5.27
N GLU A 36 1.01 12.15 -5.27
CA GLU A 36 0.39 13.10 -4.34
C GLU A 36 -0.72 12.48 -3.47
N VAL A 37 -1.43 11.48 -4.01
CA VAL A 37 -2.48 10.74 -3.32
C VAL A 37 -2.27 9.25 -3.58
N GLY A 38 -2.42 8.44 -2.54
CA GLY A 38 -2.32 6.99 -2.63
C GLY A 38 -3.45 6.29 -1.88
N LEU A 39 -3.79 5.10 -2.36
CA LEU A 39 -4.85 4.25 -1.81
C LEU A 39 -4.27 2.89 -1.49
N ALA A 40 -4.50 2.43 -0.26
CA ALA A 40 -4.25 1.06 0.15
C ALA A 40 -5.58 0.37 0.46
N GLN A 41 -5.87 -0.73 -0.25
CA GLN A 41 -7.04 -1.57 0.00
C GLN A 41 -6.60 -2.92 0.55
N SER A 42 -7.01 -3.18 1.79
CA SER A 42 -6.82 -4.45 2.48
C SER A 42 -8.11 -5.24 2.48
N LEU A 43 -8.03 -6.52 2.13
CA LEU A 43 -9.11 -7.49 2.24
C LEU A 43 -8.71 -8.57 3.24
N GLY A 44 -9.65 -9.05 4.04
CA GLY A 44 -9.38 -10.20 4.90
C GLY A 44 -10.61 -11.08 5.17
N GLY A 45 -10.35 -12.19 5.84
CA GLY A 45 -11.28 -13.32 5.89
C GLY A 45 -11.48 -13.88 4.48
N LEU A 46 -12.67 -14.44 4.23
CA LEU A 46 -13.10 -14.84 2.88
C LEU A 46 -13.69 -13.62 2.14
N TYR A 47 -12.94 -12.52 2.09
CA TYR A 47 -13.37 -11.23 1.55
C TYR A 47 -14.55 -10.60 2.30
N SER A 48 -14.75 -10.99 3.57
CA SER A 48 -15.87 -10.55 4.39
C SER A 48 -15.68 -9.14 4.95
N PHE A 49 -14.44 -8.64 4.96
CA PHE A 49 -14.12 -7.29 5.36
C PHE A 49 -13.11 -6.65 4.42
N ALA A 50 -13.34 -5.37 4.14
CA ALA A 50 -12.48 -4.53 3.33
C ALA A 50 -12.18 -3.24 4.09
N THR A 51 -10.92 -2.84 4.11
CA THR A 51 -10.48 -1.56 4.66
C THR A 51 -9.78 -0.79 3.57
N VAL A 52 -10.18 0.45 3.37
CA VAL A 52 -9.56 1.36 2.41
C VAL A 52 -8.98 2.55 3.18
N THR A 53 -7.70 2.82 2.94
CA THR A 53 -7.02 3.98 3.51
C THR A 53 -6.51 4.86 2.38
N ILE A 54 -6.86 6.14 2.42
CA ILE A 54 -6.40 7.17 1.48
C ILE A 54 -5.40 8.04 2.22
N LEU A 55 -4.21 8.19 1.64
CA LEU A 55 -3.15 9.04 2.16
C LEU A 55 -2.86 10.14 1.13
N ARG A 56 -2.56 11.34 1.60
CA ARG A 56 -2.17 12.48 0.78
C ARG A 56 -0.83 13.01 1.26
N ARG A 57 0.04 13.40 0.32
CA ARG A 57 1.27 14.14 0.60
C ARG A 57 0.91 15.58 1.01
N VAL A 58 1.41 16.01 2.16
CA VAL A 58 1.28 17.38 2.69
C VAL A 58 2.57 18.16 2.53
#